data_AF-A0A7S3U7I7-F1
#
_entry.id   AF-A0A7S3U7I7-F1
#
_cell.length_a   1.000
_cell.length_b   1.000
_cell.length_c   1.000
_cell.angle_alpha   90.00
_cell.angle_beta   90.00
_cell.angle_gamma   90.00
#
_symmetry.space_group_name_H-M   'P 1'
#
loop_
_entity.id
_entity.type
_entity.pdbx_description
1 polymer ?
#
loop_
_entity_poly.entity_id
_entity_poly.type
_entity_poly.pdbx_seq_one_letter_code
_entity_poly.pdbx_strand_id
1 'polypeptide(L)'
;ATPVPQLEHRYDWLGEVLEGNDLISSGLAMKFRIDVPDHTKVCSMLLDKEAATKLEHAVRNHYWYQWYLDDLPIWGMVGELTSTEGDEDEAAAEALLFTHKALSISYNGPRIIQVNLTSSNPVALRAGAQLEFTYSVQWHATDTPFQ
;
A
#
# COMPACT_ATOMS: atom_id res chain seq x y z
N ALA A 1 13.54 9.21 4.32
CA ALA A 1 12.90 9.96 3.23
C ALA A 1 11.69 10.69 3.79
N THR A 2 11.64 11.99 3.58
CA THR A 2 10.46 12.83 3.80
C THR A 2 9.39 12.49 2.76
N PRO A 3 8.10 12.69 3.06
CA PRO A 3 7.04 12.61 2.05
C PRO A 3 7.39 13.50 0.86
N VAL A 4 7.22 12.99 -0.36
CA VAL A 4 7.55 13.75 -1.57
C VAL A 4 6.55 14.92 -1.67
N PRO A 5 7.02 16.18 -1.77
CA PRO A 5 6.14 17.36 -1.73
C PRO A 5 5.29 17.51 -3.00
N GLN A 6 5.66 16.84 -4.08
CA GLN A 6 4.88 16.75 -5.31
C GLN A 6 4.87 15.31 -5.78
N LEU A 7 3.67 14.78 -5.92
CA LEU A 7 3.40 13.50 -6.54
C LEU A 7 3.71 13.62 -8.03
N GLU A 8 4.65 12.83 -8.54
CA GLU A 8 4.99 12.84 -9.97
C GLU A 8 3.85 12.19 -10.75
N HIS A 9 3.11 13.01 -11.49
CA HIS A 9 2.08 12.57 -12.42
C HIS A 9 2.76 12.07 -13.70
N ARG A 10 2.54 10.81 -14.00
CA ARG A 10 2.98 10.17 -15.25
C ARG A 10 1.71 9.85 -16.02
N TYR A 11 1.43 10.66 -17.05
CA TYR A 11 0.41 10.33 -18.05
C TYR A 11 1.05 9.31 -18.98
N ASP A 12 0.86 8.02 -18.70
CA ASP A 12 1.48 6.96 -19.47
C ASP A 12 0.70 6.74 -20.79
N TRP A 13 -0.64 6.92 -20.84
CA TRP A 13 -1.45 6.77 -22.09
C TRP A 13 -2.73 7.62 -22.21
N LEU A 14 -3.21 7.81 -23.46
CA LEU A 14 -4.46 8.52 -23.79
C LEU A 14 -5.73 7.92 -23.15
N GLY A 15 -5.71 6.61 -22.82
CA GLY A 15 -6.80 5.91 -22.15
C GLY A 15 -7.02 6.39 -20.70
N GLU A 16 -5.95 6.70 -19.96
CA GLU A 16 -6.03 7.18 -18.57
C GLU A 16 -6.78 8.51 -18.47
N VAL A 17 -6.53 9.40 -19.43
CA VAL A 17 -7.18 10.72 -19.54
C VAL A 17 -8.68 10.59 -19.83
N LEU A 18 -9.09 9.55 -20.56
CA LEU A 18 -10.49 9.34 -20.94
C LEU A 18 -11.28 8.55 -19.88
N GLU A 19 -10.62 7.68 -19.13
CA GLU A 19 -11.22 6.97 -17.99
C GLU A 19 -11.32 7.85 -16.73
N GLY A 20 -10.60 8.98 -16.69
CA GLY A 20 -10.57 9.88 -15.55
C GLY A 20 -9.73 9.36 -14.38
N ASN A 21 -8.84 8.40 -14.64
CA ASN A 21 -7.90 7.87 -13.65
C ASN A 21 -6.61 8.69 -13.70
N ASP A 22 -6.28 9.36 -12.59
CA ASP A 22 -5.02 10.09 -12.45
C ASP A 22 -4.02 9.19 -11.71
N LEU A 23 -3.23 8.42 -12.45
CA LEU A 23 -2.23 7.52 -11.87
C LEU A 23 -1.02 8.32 -11.37
N ILE A 24 -0.62 7.99 -10.16
CA ILE A 24 0.46 8.66 -9.45
C ILE A 24 1.50 7.62 -9.06
N SER A 25 2.78 7.98 -9.22
CA SER A 25 3.89 7.13 -8.77
C SER A 25 3.76 6.81 -7.27
N SER A 26 3.75 5.51 -6.94
CA SER A 26 3.64 5.03 -5.55
C SER A 26 4.88 5.34 -4.69
N GLY A 27 5.99 5.74 -5.31
CA GLY A 27 7.27 5.94 -4.63
C GLY A 27 8.00 4.64 -4.25
N LEU A 28 7.45 3.47 -4.59
CA LEU A 28 8.11 2.18 -4.39
C LEU A 28 9.05 1.87 -5.57
N ALA A 29 10.35 1.94 -5.33
CA ALA A 29 11.35 1.68 -6.36
C ALA A 29 11.69 0.19 -6.44
N MET A 30 11.17 -0.51 -7.44
CA MET A 30 11.50 -1.92 -7.70
C MET A 30 12.03 -2.14 -9.11
N LYS A 31 12.80 -3.22 -9.29
CA LYS A 31 13.31 -3.65 -10.59
C LYS A 31 12.79 -5.04 -10.90
N PHE A 32 12.46 -5.27 -12.17
CA PHE A 32 11.93 -6.55 -12.61
C PHE A 32 12.88 -7.71 -12.27
N ARG A 33 12.34 -8.76 -11.62
CA ARG A 33 13.07 -9.95 -11.16
C ARG A 33 14.22 -9.70 -10.19
N ILE A 34 14.22 -8.55 -9.52
CA ILE A 34 15.16 -8.25 -8.44
C ILE A 34 14.35 -8.08 -7.17
N ASP A 35 14.58 -9.00 -6.23
CA ASP A 35 13.94 -8.95 -4.92
C ASP A 35 14.35 -7.70 -4.17
N VAL A 36 13.39 -7.11 -3.46
CA VAL A 36 13.63 -6.02 -2.52
C VAL A 36 13.67 -6.65 -1.13
N PRO A 37 14.76 -6.46 -0.36
CA PRO A 37 14.90 -7.02 0.97
C PRO A 37 13.74 -6.64 1.88
N ASP A 38 13.47 -7.52 2.85
CA ASP A 38 12.43 -7.29 3.81
C ASP A 38 12.66 -6.00 4.62
N HIS A 39 11.57 -5.32 4.96
CA HIS A 39 11.56 -4.04 5.68
C HIS A 39 12.40 -2.92 5.02
N THR A 40 12.48 -2.88 3.69
CA THR A 40 13.12 -1.76 2.99
C THR A 40 12.32 -0.47 3.22
N LYS A 41 12.98 0.57 3.71
CA LYS A 41 12.33 1.83 4.11
C LYS A 41 11.88 2.65 2.90
N VAL A 42 10.60 3.03 2.90
CA VAL A 42 10.01 3.96 1.94
C VAL A 42 10.15 5.38 2.47
N CYS A 43 9.44 5.70 3.56
CA CYS A 43 9.43 7.01 4.19
C CYS A 43 9.12 6.91 5.69
N SER A 44 9.30 8.02 6.39
CA SER A 44 8.83 8.14 7.76
C SER A 44 8.03 9.42 7.91
N MET A 45 7.02 9.39 8.78
CA MET A 45 6.25 10.57 9.13
C MET A 45 5.99 10.62 10.63
N LEU A 46 5.98 11.82 11.17
CA LEU A 46 5.48 12.07 12.51
C LEU A 46 4.00 12.42 12.38
N LEU A 47 3.13 11.71 13.09
CA LEU A 47 1.70 12.00 13.09
C LEU A 47 1.43 13.24 13.92
N ASP A 48 1.00 14.31 13.29
CA ASP A 48 0.33 15.40 14.00
C ASP A 48 -1.12 15.00 14.33
N LYS A 49 -1.81 15.86 15.09
CA LYS A 49 -3.18 15.60 15.52
C LYS A 49 -4.17 15.52 14.34
N GLU A 50 -3.96 16.33 13.31
CA GLU A 50 -4.87 16.39 12.16
C GLU A 50 -4.71 15.15 11.27
N ALA A 51 -3.47 14.76 10.98
CA ALA A 51 -3.12 13.56 10.23
C ALA A 51 -3.60 12.29 10.93
N ALA A 52 -3.42 12.20 12.25
CA ALA A 52 -3.93 11.08 13.04
C ALA A 52 -5.46 10.95 12.91
N THR A 53 -6.21 12.05 13.08
CA THR A 53 -7.67 12.03 12.92
C THR A 53 -8.12 11.67 11.50
N LYS A 54 -7.43 12.18 10.47
CA LYS A 54 -7.74 11.83 9.07
C LYS A 54 -7.51 10.35 8.78
N LEU A 55 -6.40 9.78 9.23
CA LEU A 55 -6.10 8.37 9.05
C LEU A 55 -7.05 7.50 9.87
N GLU A 56 -7.39 7.88 11.09
CA GLU A 56 -8.35 7.16 11.92
C GLU A 56 -9.73 7.11 11.24
N HIS A 57 -10.18 8.24 10.70
CA HIS A 57 -11.41 8.31 9.92
C HIS A 57 -11.35 7.37 8.70
N ALA A 58 -10.23 7.36 7.97
CA ALA A 58 -10.06 6.47 6.81
C ALA A 58 -10.14 4.99 7.21
N VAL A 59 -9.52 4.60 8.32
CA VAL A 59 -9.56 3.21 8.83
C VAL A 59 -10.97 2.84 9.27
N ARG A 60 -11.65 3.68 10.06
CA ARG A 60 -13.03 3.42 10.54
C ARG A 60 -14.04 3.32 9.40
N ASN A 61 -13.84 4.06 8.31
CA ASN A 61 -14.68 4.00 7.14
C ASN A 61 -14.20 2.97 6.10
N HIS A 62 -13.29 2.06 6.46
CA HIS A 62 -12.82 0.97 5.62
C HIS A 62 -12.24 1.41 4.28
N TYR A 63 -11.49 2.52 4.27
CA TYR A 63 -10.87 3.02 3.04
C TYR A 63 -9.80 2.02 2.55
N TRP A 64 -9.80 1.79 1.25
CA TRP A 64 -8.77 1.04 0.55
C TRP A 64 -8.07 1.91 -0.50
N TYR A 65 -6.85 1.53 -0.85
CA TYR A 65 -6.13 2.07 -2.00
C TYR A 65 -6.05 1.02 -3.10
N GLN A 66 -5.90 1.52 -4.32
CA GLN A 66 -5.66 0.70 -5.51
C GLN A 66 -4.34 1.11 -6.13
N TRP A 67 -3.51 0.12 -6.43
CA TRP A 67 -2.30 0.27 -7.22
C TRP A 67 -2.40 -0.52 -8.51
N TYR A 68 -1.60 -0.13 -9.48
CA TYR A 68 -1.43 -0.84 -10.72
C TYR A 68 0.04 -1.21 -10.89
N LEU A 69 0.28 -2.45 -11.29
CA LEU A 69 1.61 -2.93 -11.70
C LEU A 69 1.45 -3.74 -12.97
N ASP A 70 1.97 -3.24 -14.10
CA ASP A 70 1.81 -3.88 -15.41
C ASP A 70 0.33 -4.17 -15.73
N ASP A 71 -0.52 -3.14 -15.56
CA ASP A 71 -1.98 -3.17 -15.69
C ASP A 71 -2.75 -4.10 -14.71
N LEU A 72 -2.05 -4.85 -13.86
CA LEU A 72 -2.68 -5.68 -12.84
C LEU A 72 -3.08 -4.83 -11.64
N PRO A 73 -4.37 -4.79 -11.27
CA PRO A 73 -4.83 -4.04 -10.11
C PRO A 73 -4.48 -4.77 -8.82
N ILE A 74 -4.07 -3.99 -7.82
CA ILE A 74 -3.73 -4.45 -6.48
C ILE A 74 -4.52 -3.60 -5.50
N TRP A 75 -5.27 -4.23 -4.60
CA TRP A 75 -6.03 -3.54 -3.58
C TRP A 75 -5.45 -3.79 -2.19
N GLY A 76 -5.44 -2.77 -1.35
CA GLY A 76 -5.02 -2.89 0.04
C GLY A 76 -5.81 -1.98 0.96
N MET A 77 -6.15 -2.49 2.13
CA MET A 77 -6.77 -1.69 3.18
C MET A 77 -5.75 -0.70 3.75
N VAL A 78 -6.21 0.50 4.09
CA VAL A 78 -5.36 1.50 4.78
C VAL A 78 -4.93 0.99 6.16
N GLY A 79 -5.83 0.29 6.85
CA GLY A 79 -5.61 -0.22 8.19
C GLY A 79 -6.74 -1.14 8.63
N GLU A 80 -6.78 -1.42 9.93
CA GLU A 80 -7.79 -2.28 10.56
C GLU A 80 -8.19 -1.71 11.93
N LEU A 81 -9.35 -2.12 12.42
CA LEU A 81 -9.78 -1.85 13.79
C LEU A 81 -9.35 -3.02 14.67
N THR A 82 -8.98 -2.76 15.92
CA THR A 82 -8.80 -3.82 16.92
C THR A 82 -10.17 -4.41 17.25
N SER A 83 -10.63 -5.38 16.47
CA SER A 83 -11.81 -6.17 16.83
C SER A 83 -11.39 -7.21 17.86
N THR A 84 -11.67 -6.94 19.14
CA THR A 84 -11.74 -7.97 20.16
C THR A 84 -12.98 -8.80 19.88
N GLU A 85 -12.82 -10.11 19.65
CA GLU A 85 -13.94 -11.03 19.47
C GLU A 85 -14.92 -10.88 20.66
N GLY A 86 -16.07 -10.24 20.43
CA GLY A 86 -17.10 -10.00 21.43
C GLY A 86 -17.46 -8.54 21.73
N ASP A 87 -16.70 -7.56 21.22
CA ASP A 87 -17.06 -6.15 21.37
C ASP A 87 -17.89 -5.67 20.16
N GLU A 88 -19.18 -5.45 20.38
CA GLU A 88 -20.12 -4.93 19.37
C GLU A 88 -19.94 -3.42 19.10
N ASP A 89 -19.10 -2.74 19.89
CA ASP A 89 -18.85 -1.30 19.79
C ASP A 89 -17.60 -1.00 18.94
N GLU A 90 -17.75 -1.01 17.62
CA GLU A 90 -16.73 -0.50 16.68
C GLU A 90 -16.30 0.94 17.01
N ALA A 91 -17.18 1.71 17.66
CA ALA A 91 -16.89 3.06 18.14
C ALA A 91 -15.78 3.10 19.20
N ALA A 92 -15.61 2.03 20.00
CA ALA A 92 -14.58 1.92 21.03
C ALA A 92 -13.29 1.25 20.54
N ALA A 93 -13.32 0.56 19.40
CA ALA A 93 -12.16 -0.11 18.82
C ALA A 93 -11.05 0.89 18.45
N GLU A 94 -9.79 0.51 18.69
CA GLU A 94 -8.62 1.31 18.31
C GLU A 94 -8.31 1.13 16.82
N ALA A 95 -8.09 2.25 16.12
CA ALA A 95 -7.70 2.24 14.71
C ALA A 95 -6.20 2.03 14.55
N LEU A 96 -5.84 1.01 13.77
CA LEU A 96 -4.48 0.63 13.45
C LEU A 96 -4.20 0.87 11.97
N LEU A 97 -3.00 1.33 11.66
CA LEU A 97 -2.52 1.54 10.29
C LEU A 97 -1.49 0.49 9.91
N PHE A 98 -1.62 -0.13 8.74
CA PHE A 98 -0.58 -1.02 8.22
C PHE A 98 0.61 -0.21 7.70
N THR A 99 1.79 -0.50 8.23
CA THR A 99 3.03 0.23 7.91
C THR A 99 4.02 -0.58 7.09
N HIS A 100 3.82 -1.89 6.96
CA HIS A 100 4.63 -2.75 6.09
C HIS A 100 3.78 -3.32 4.96
N LYS A 101 4.37 -3.40 3.75
CA LYS A 101 3.74 -3.94 2.55
C LYS A 101 4.66 -4.96 1.89
N ALA A 102 4.25 -6.22 1.88
CA ALA A 102 4.96 -7.29 1.19
C ALA A 102 4.28 -7.62 -0.12
N LEU A 103 5.00 -7.44 -1.23
CA LEU A 103 4.53 -7.84 -2.57
C LEU A 103 5.14 -9.19 -2.95
N SER A 104 4.29 -10.12 -3.37
CA SER A 104 4.68 -11.38 -4.00
C SER A 104 4.23 -11.32 -5.46
N ILE A 105 5.19 -11.32 -6.38
CA ILE A 105 4.97 -11.09 -7.81
C ILE A 105 5.38 -12.32 -8.59
N SER A 106 4.44 -12.90 -9.31
CA SER A 106 4.68 -14.02 -10.21
C SER A 106 4.87 -13.55 -11.64
N TYR A 107 5.84 -14.13 -12.35
CA TYR A 107 6.13 -13.80 -13.74
C TYR A 107 6.39 -15.04 -14.60
N ASN A 108 6.02 -14.95 -15.88
CA ASN A 108 6.36 -15.94 -16.90
C ASN A 108 7.08 -15.25 -18.06
N GLY A 109 8.36 -15.59 -18.25
CA GLY A 109 9.21 -14.90 -19.21
C GLY A 109 9.21 -13.39 -18.93
N PRO A 110 8.98 -12.52 -19.92
CA PRO A 110 9.02 -11.07 -19.73
C PRO A 110 7.74 -10.47 -19.13
N ARG A 111 6.72 -11.27 -18.79
CA ARG A 111 5.39 -10.78 -18.38
C ARG A 111 5.11 -11.05 -16.91
N ILE A 112 4.55 -10.05 -16.23
CA ILE A 112 3.96 -10.26 -14.91
C ILE A 112 2.59 -10.91 -15.10
N ILE A 113 2.29 -11.93 -14.30
CA ILE A 113 1.04 -12.70 -14.42
C ILE A 113 0.15 -12.59 -13.18
N GLN A 114 0.73 -12.33 -12.01
CA GLN A 114 0.00 -12.22 -10.75
C GLN A 114 0.78 -11.35 -9.78
N VAL A 115 0.05 -10.54 -9.02
CA VAL A 115 0.60 -9.76 -7.92
C VAL A 115 -0.28 -9.95 -6.70
N ASN A 116 0.32 -10.34 -5.59
CA ASN A 116 -0.34 -10.42 -4.30
C ASN A 116 0.30 -9.41 -3.34
N LEU A 117 -0.54 -8.75 -2.55
CA LEU A 117 -0.13 -7.77 -1.55
C LEU A 117 -0.57 -8.25 -0.18
N THR A 118 0.39 -8.31 0.74
CA THR A 118 0.15 -8.56 2.16
C THR A 118 0.50 -7.29 2.93
N SER A 119 -0.45 -6.76 3.68
CA SER A 119 -0.23 -5.61 4.57
C SER A 119 -0.02 -6.11 6.00
N SER A 120 0.97 -5.57 6.70
CA SER A 120 1.32 -5.99 8.05
C SER A 120 1.93 -4.84 8.86
N ASN A 121 2.40 -5.17 10.07
CA ASN A 121 2.92 -4.22 11.05
C ASN A 121 1.88 -3.12 11.39
N PRO A 122 0.77 -3.49 12.05
CA PRO A 122 -0.26 -2.53 12.43
C PRO A 122 0.23 -1.62 13.55
N VAL A 123 0.08 -0.31 13.38
CA VAL A 123 0.52 0.72 14.34
C VAL A 123 -0.65 1.61 14.73
N ALA A 124 -0.84 1.85 16.03
CA ALA A 124 -1.90 2.71 16.53
C ALA A 124 -1.75 4.17 16.07
N LEU A 125 -2.87 4.74 15.60
CA LEU A 125 -2.93 6.11 15.12
C LEU A 125 -3.08 7.09 16.29
N ARG A 126 -1.95 7.54 16.84
CA ARG A 126 -1.92 8.53 17.93
C ARG A 126 -1.08 9.74 17.54
N ALA A 127 -1.52 10.93 17.97
CA ALA A 127 -0.73 12.15 17.78
C ALA A 127 0.63 12.01 18.47
N GLY A 128 1.70 12.37 17.76
CA GLY A 128 3.10 12.20 18.18
C GLY A 128 3.70 10.83 17.87
N ALA A 129 2.93 9.87 17.33
CA ALA A 129 3.49 8.59 16.90
C ALA A 129 4.36 8.76 15.66
N GLN A 130 5.49 8.07 15.63
CA GLN A 130 6.38 8.04 14.48
C GLN A 130 6.09 6.79 13.66
N LEU A 131 5.59 6.98 12.44
CA LEU A 131 5.33 5.90 11.50
C LEU A 131 6.54 5.72 10.58
N GLU A 132 6.94 4.47 10.40
CA GLU A 132 7.93 4.08 9.40
C GLU A 132 7.28 3.15 8.38
N PHE A 133 7.17 3.64 7.14
CA PHE A 133 6.63 2.84 6.06
C PHE A 133 7.74 2.04 5.41
N THR A 134 7.51 0.75 5.30
CA THR A 134 8.46 -0.20 4.71
C THR A 134 7.76 -1.10 3.70
N TYR A 135 8.55 -1.70 2.82
CA TYR A 135 8.04 -2.66 1.84
C TYR A 135 9.08 -3.73 1.54
N SER A 136 8.61 -4.80 0.90
CA SER A 136 9.42 -5.89 0.40
C SER A 136 8.81 -6.42 -0.90
N VAL A 137 9.65 -7.01 -1.75
CA VAL A 137 9.22 -7.55 -3.04
C VAL A 137 9.91 -8.88 -3.25
N GLN A 138 9.12 -9.92 -3.53
CA GLN A 138 9.61 -11.24 -3.88
C GLN A 138 9.10 -11.61 -5.28
N TRP A 139 10.03 -12.01 -6.15
CA TRP A 139 9.73 -12.43 -7.51
C TRP A 139 9.73 -13.96 -7.64
N HIS A 140 8.67 -14.52 -8.21
CA HIS A 140 8.52 -15.95 -8.43
C HIS A 140 8.36 -16.24 -9.93
N ALA A 141 9.28 -17.03 -10.48
CA ALA A 141 9.14 -17.54 -11.84
C ALA A 141 8.05 -18.61 -11.90
N THR A 142 7.24 -18.61 -12.95
CA THR A 142 6.20 -19.62 -13.16
C THR A 142 6.09 -20.01 -14.64
N ASP A 143 5.61 -21.22 -14.89
CA ASP A 143 5.29 -21.73 -16.23
C ASP A 143 3.82 -21.48 -16.64
N THR A 144 3.04 -20.83 -15.78
CA THR A 144 1.62 -20.54 -16.05
C THR A 144 1.53 -19.52 -17.18
N PRO A 145 0.84 -19.82 -18.30
CA PRO A 145 0.69 -18.86 -19.39
C PRO A 145 -0.18 -17.67 -18.96
N PHE A 146 0.12 -16.49 -19.50
CA PHE A 146 -0.73 -15.30 -19.37
C PHE A 146 -2.09 -15.60 -20.03
N GLN A 147 -3.20 -15.47 -19.27
CA GLN A 147 -4.57 -15.58 -19.79
C GLN A 147 -5.11 -14.23 -20.18
#